data_AF-K2B9F4-F1
#
_entry.id   AF-K2B9F4-F1
#
_cell.length_a   1.000
_cell.length_b   1.000
_cell.length_c   1.000
_cell.angle_alpha   90.00
_cell.angle_beta   90.00
_cell.angle_gamma   90.00
#
_symmetry.space_group_name_H-M   'P 1'
#
loop_
_entity.id
_entity.type
_entity.pdbx_description
1 polymer ?
#
loop_
_entity_poly.entity_id
_entity_poly.type
_entity_poly.pdbx_seq_one_letter_code
_entity_poly.pdbx_strand_id
1 'polypeptide(L)'
;VPYWIFVGISPLLYMRDLGVGLAHFGYYQGVLALVFASGSIVYGLIIRSSDYNQEKMLYVSIQILAISLIIIILVAVLDSFNPLLITLAFLPFIVGQIIPSTILYPLCLNFMPQAKGRVSAIIQGGRLIFAALGLQIAGYFYQGSFQNVGIIISSFIFIAVITLFFVMQNRELMKAM
;
A
#
# COMPACT_ATOMS: atom_id res chain seq x y z
N VAL A 1 -0.57 -4.62 2.61
CA VAL A 1 -1.38 -4.70 3.85
C VAL A 1 -2.23 -3.44 4.05
N PRO A 2 -1.69 -2.20 4.06
CA PRO A 2 -2.47 -0.99 4.38
C PRO A 2 -3.72 -0.78 3.53
N TYR A 3 -3.64 -1.05 2.22
CA TYR A 3 -4.81 -0.99 1.32
C TYR A 3 -5.97 -1.90 1.75
N TRP A 4 -5.68 -3.13 2.19
CA TRP A 4 -6.72 -4.08 2.59
C TRP A 4 -7.41 -3.68 3.89
N ILE A 5 -6.67 -3.04 4.81
CA ILE A 5 -7.26 -2.46 6.02
C ILE A 5 -8.23 -1.34 5.62
N PHE A 6 -7.81 -0.45 4.73
CA PHE A 6 -8.65 0.63 4.23
C PHE A 6 -9.91 0.10 3.55
N VAL A 7 -9.78 -0.83 2.60
CA VAL A 7 -10.92 -1.43 1.88
C VAL A 7 -11.89 -2.13 2.82
N GLY A 8 -11.40 -2.78 3.89
CA GLY A 8 -12.26 -3.46 4.84
C GLY A 8 -13.09 -2.51 5.72
N ILE A 9 -12.55 -1.33 6.06
CA ILE A 9 -13.25 -0.31 6.87
C ILE A 9 -14.02 0.69 6.02
N SER A 10 -13.63 0.90 4.76
CA SER A 10 -14.15 1.98 3.92
C SER A 10 -15.66 1.97 3.70
N PRO A 11 -16.40 0.83 3.65
CA PRO A 11 -17.86 0.87 3.57
C PRO A 11 -18.50 1.47 4.84
N LEU A 12 -18.00 1.13 6.03
CA LEU A 12 -18.49 1.70 7.28
C LEU A 12 -18.17 3.20 7.32
N LEU A 13 -16.92 3.56 7.04
CA LEU A 13 -16.50 4.95 7.03
C LEU A 13 -17.28 5.78 6.02
N TYR A 14 -17.31 5.38 4.75
CA TYR A 14 -17.87 6.22 3.71
C TYR A 14 -19.39 6.18 3.74
N MET A 15 -20.01 5.00 3.80
CA MET A 15 -21.45 4.90 3.63
C MET A 15 -22.22 5.13 4.92
N ARG A 16 -21.75 4.59 6.05
CA ARG A 16 -22.45 4.75 7.33
C ARG A 16 -22.15 6.10 7.97
N ASP A 17 -20.87 6.42 8.14
CA ASP A 17 -20.47 7.53 9.01
C ASP A 17 -20.29 8.85 8.24
N LEU A 18 -19.87 8.80 6.96
CA LEU A 18 -19.78 9.99 6.09
C LEU A 18 -21.02 10.17 5.18
N GLY A 19 -22.01 9.28 5.25
CA GLY A 19 -23.27 9.40 4.50
C GLY A 19 -23.15 9.30 2.97
N VAL A 20 -22.07 8.72 2.46
CA VAL A 20 -21.81 8.59 1.01
C VAL A 20 -22.74 7.53 0.42
N GLY A 21 -23.52 7.91 -0.60
CA GLY A 21 -24.36 6.97 -1.34
C GLY A 21 -23.54 5.89 -2.06
N LEU A 22 -24.12 4.69 -2.22
CA LEU A 22 -23.46 3.50 -2.79
C LEU A 22 -22.76 3.77 -4.15
N ALA A 23 -23.40 4.53 -5.04
CA ALA A 23 -22.83 4.87 -6.34
C ALA A 23 -21.54 5.72 -6.20
N HIS A 24 -21.55 6.71 -5.31
CA HIS A 24 -20.39 7.57 -5.04
C HIS A 24 -19.27 6.80 -4.33
N PHE A 25 -19.61 5.88 -3.42
CA PHE A 25 -18.65 4.95 -2.84
C PHE A 25 -17.93 4.12 -3.91
N GLY A 26 -18.67 3.65 -4.91
CA GLY A 26 -18.12 2.99 -6.09
C GLY A 26 -17.08 3.83 -6.84
N TYR A 27 -17.31 5.14 -6.99
CA TYR A 27 -16.33 6.04 -7.61
C TYR A 27 -15.05 6.18 -6.79
N TYR A 28 -15.15 6.32 -5.46
CA TYR A 28 -13.97 6.43 -4.60
C TYR A 28 -13.10 5.18 -4.66
N GLN A 29 -13.69 3.99 -4.55
CA GLN A 29 -12.94 2.73 -4.68
C GLN A 29 -12.44 2.50 -6.11
N GLY A 30 -13.25 2.86 -7.11
CA GLY A 30 -12.90 2.76 -8.53
C GLY A 30 -11.68 3.59 -8.90
N VAL A 31 -11.55 4.81 -8.38
CA VAL A 31 -10.37 5.66 -8.61
C VAL A 31 -9.10 5.03 -8.05
N LEU A 32 -9.15 4.42 -6.86
CA LEU A 32 -7.99 3.72 -6.30
C LEU A 32 -7.57 2.54 -7.19
N ALA A 33 -8.53 1.75 -7.66
CA ALA A 33 -8.28 0.63 -8.57
C ALA A 33 -7.73 1.10 -9.93
N LEU A 34 -8.29 2.18 -10.48
CA LEU A 34 -7.85 2.78 -11.75
C LEU A 34 -6.42 3.29 -11.66
N VAL A 35 -6.06 3.99 -10.58
CA VAL A 35 -4.69 4.48 -10.36
C VAL A 35 -3.72 3.32 -10.18
N PHE A 36 -4.11 2.27 -9.45
CA PHE A 36 -3.29 1.05 -9.35
C PHE A 36 -3.06 0.38 -10.72
N ALA A 37 -4.13 0.19 -11.50
CA ALA A 37 -4.05 -0.46 -12.80
C ALA A 37 -3.23 0.36 -13.81
N SER A 38 -3.55 1.65 -13.97
CA SER A 38 -2.81 2.55 -14.85
C SER A 38 -1.35 2.70 -14.43
N GLY A 39 -1.08 2.87 -13.13
CA GLY A 39 0.28 2.91 -12.60
C GLY A 39 1.06 1.61 -12.87
N SER A 40 0.41 0.45 -12.80
CA SER A 40 1.04 -0.84 -13.10
C SER A 40 1.38 -0.97 -14.58
N ILE A 41 0.52 -0.49 -15.48
CA ILE A 41 0.80 -0.45 -16.92
C ILE A 41 1.98 0.48 -17.22
N VAL A 42 1.94 1.70 -16.68
CA VAL A 42 3.02 2.68 -16.85
C VAL A 42 4.34 2.13 -16.32
N TYR A 43 4.33 1.50 -15.14
CA TYR A 43 5.53 0.88 -14.58
C TYR A 43 6.03 -0.29 -15.43
N GLY A 44 5.13 -1.10 -16.00
CA GLY A 44 5.48 -2.15 -16.96
C GLY A 44 6.19 -1.62 -18.22
N LEU A 45 5.86 -0.41 -18.68
CA LEU A 45 6.56 0.26 -19.76
C LEU A 45 7.94 0.77 -19.31
N ILE A 46 8.05 1.32 -18.10
CA ILE A 46 9.31 1.80 -17.52
C ILE A 46 10.32 0.65 -17.39
N ILE A 47 9.90 -0.53 -16.94
CA ILE A 47 10.76 -1.71 -16.80
C ILE A 47 11.42 -2.12 -18.13
N ARG A 48 10.76 -1.86 -19.27
CA ARG A 48 11.28 -2.21 -20.61
C ARG A 48 12.24 -1.17 -21.17
N SER A 49 12.40 -0.03 -20.51
CA SER A 49 13.33 1.02 -20.94
C SER A 49 14.79 0.60 -20.72
N SER A 50 15.68 1.03 -21.61
CA SER A 50 17.13 0.77 -21.51
C SER A 50 17.77 1.37 -20.26
N ASP A 51 17.18 2.43 -19.72
CA ASP A 51 17.70 3.17 -18.55
C ASP A 51 17.13 2.64 -17.21
N TYR A 52 16.45 1.49 -17.24
CA TYR A 52 15.81 0.93 -16.05
C TYR A 52 16.84 0.46 -15.02
N ASN A 53 16.74 0.99 -13.81
CA ASN A 53 17.57 0.61 -12.67
C ASN A 53 16.66 0.31 -11.47
N GLN A 54 16.69 -0.95 -11.01
CA GLN A 54 15.81 -1.43 -9.94
C GLN A 54 16.05 -0.73 -8.60
N GLU A 55 17.32 -0.52 -8.22
CA GLU A 55 17.71 0.16 -6.99
C GLU A 55 17.16 1.59 -6.94
N LYS A 56 17.35 2.34 -8.04
CA LYS A 56 16.84 3.70 -8.17
C LYS A 56 15.32 3.73 -8.06
N MET A 57 14.61 2.75 -8.65
CA MET A 57 13.15 2.67 -8.55
C MET A 57 12.69 2.36 -7.12
N LEU A 58 13.37 1.45 -6.41
CA LEU A 58 13.08 1.20 -5.00
C LEU A 58 13.30 2.47 -4.15
N TYR A 59 14.34 3.24 -4.42
CA TYR A 59 14.57 4.53 -3.75
C TYR A 59 13.43 5.52 -3.99
N VAL A 60 12.99 5.66 -5.24
CA VAL A 60 11.83 6.50 -5.62
C VAL A 60 10.57 6.02 -4.90
N SER A 61 10.35 4.71 -4.79
CA SER A 61 9.23 4.14 -4.05
C SER A 61 9.26 4.53 -2.57
N ILE A 62 10.41 4.44 -1.90
CA ILE A 62 10.55 4.88 -0.50
C ILE A 62 10.14 6.35 -0.36
N GLN A 63 10.57 7.22 -1.27
CA GLN A 63 10.20 8.64 -1.24
C GLN A 63 8.69 8.85 -1.38
N ILE A 64 8.06 8.18 -2.35
CA ILE A 64 6.61 8.25 -2.57
C ILE A 64 5.85 7.70 -1.35
N LEU A 65 6.31 6.60 -0.77
CA LEU A 65 5.71 6.01 0.42
C LEU A 65 5.88 6.91 1.66
N ALA A 66 7.02 7.57 1.83
CA ALA A 66 7.25 8.54 2.89
C ALA A 66 6.34 9.77 2.76
N ILE A 67 6.16 10.29 1.54
CA ILE A 67 5.20 11.37 1.25
C ILE A 67 3.78 10.88 1.58
N SER A 68 3.42 9.66 1.16
CA SER A 68 2.10 9.10 1.45
C SER A 68 1.83 8.96 2.95
N LEU A 69 2.84 8.57 3.72
CA LEU A 69 2.77 8.46 5.17
C LEU A 69 2.44 9.81 5.81
N ILE A 70 3.15 10.87 5.41
CA ILE A 70 2.94 12.22 5.93
C ILE A 70 1.51 12.70 5.60
N ILE A 71 1.05 12.49 4.36
CA ILE A 71 -0.29 12.91 3.92
C ILE A 71 -1.38 12.16 4.70
N ILE A 72 -1.26 10.84 4.88
CA ILE A 72 -2.25 10.05 5.60
C ILE A 72 -2.28 10.44 7.09
N ILE A 73 -1.12 10.64 7.72
CA ILE A 73 -1.04 11.15 9.10
C ILE A 73 -1.72 12.50 9.21
N LEU A 74 -1.49 13.41 8.27
CA LEU A 74 -2.11 14.73 8.27
C LEU A 74 -3.63 14.63 8.20
N VAL A 75 -4.18 13.84 7.27
CA VAL A 75 -5.63 13.64 7.15
C VAL A 75 -6.22 12.95 8.37
N ALA A 76 -5.47 12.04 9.00
CA ALA A 76 -5.89 11.37 10.23
C ALA A 76 -5.94 12.34 11.42
N VAL A 77 -4.93 13.20 11.59
CA VAL A 77 -4.88 14.18 12.69
C VAL A 77 -5.91 15.30 12.53
N LEU A 78 -6.20 15.70 11.28
CA LEU A 78 -7.26 16.65 10.96
C LEU A 78 -8.68 16.08 11.13
N ASP A 79 -8.80 14.77 11.38
CA ASP A 79 -10.06 14.03 11.48
C ASP A 79 -11.07 14.40 10.38
N SER A 80 -10.60 14.35 9.13
CA SER A 80 -11.40 14.87 8.02
C SER A 80 -12.66 14.03 7.77
N PHE A 81 -13.81 14.71 7.72
CA PHE A 81 -15.08 14.14 7.28
C PHE A 81 -15.27 14.21 5.75
N ASN A 82 -14.25 14.62 4.99
CA ASN A 82 -14.33 14.74 3.54
C ASN A 82 -13.87 13.42 2.88
N PRO A 83 -14.79 12.63 2.27
CA PRO A 83 -14.43 11.34 1.65
C PRO A 83 -13.46 11.50 0.48
N LEU A 84 -13.55 12.61 -0.25
CA LEU A 84 -12.63 12.91 -1.35
C LEU A 84 -11.21 13.13 -0.83
N LEU A 85 -11.05 13.88 0.26
CA LEU A 85 -9.73 14.14 0.85
C LEU A 85 -9.07 12.84 1.33
N ILE A 86 -9.83 11.97 1.99
CA ILE A 86 -9.35 10.65 2.43
C ILE A 86 -8.94 9.80 1.21
N THR A 87 -9.74 9.79 0.14
CA THR A 87 -9.42 9.02 -1.08
C THR A 87 -8.15 9.56 -1.76
N LEU A 88 -8.03 10.87 -1.91
CA LEU A 88 -6.86 11.51 -2.53
C LEU A 88 -5.59 11.27 -1.73
N ALA A 89 -5.68 11.25 -0.39
CA ALA A 89 -4.56 10.94 0.49
C ALA A 89 -3.99 9.52 0.28
N PHE A 90 -4.81 8.57 -0.19
CA PHE A 90 -4.37 7.22 -0.48
C PHE A 90 -3.66 7.08 -1.82
N LEU A 91 -3.84 8.00 -2.78
CA LEU A 91 -3.28 7.84 -4.12
C LEU A 91 -1.76 7.70 -4.16
N PRO A 92 -0.98 8.53 -3.42
CA PRO A 92 0.47 8.36 -3.39
C PRO A 92 0.87 6.99 -2.83
N PHE A 93 0.16 6.47 -1.82
CA PHE A 93 0.42 5.14 -1.27
C PHE A 93 0.16 4.05 -2.33
N ILE A 94 -0.95 4.14 -3.05
CA ILE A 94 -1.30 3.18 -4.11
C ILE A 94 -0.23 3.14 -5.20
N VAL A 95 0.30 4.30 -5.61
CA VAL A 95 1.38 4.39 -6.59
C VAL A 95 2.70 3.85 -6.02
N GLY A 96 3.05 4.27 -4.80
CA GLY A 96 4.30 3.90 -4.15
C GLY A 96 4.48 2.40 -3.98
N GLN A 97 3.42 1.65 -3.69
CA GLN A 97 3.49 0.20 -3.48
C GLN A 97 3.65 -0.63 -4.76
N ILE A 98 3.41 -0.06 -5.95
CA ILE A 98 3.51 -0.80 -7.23
C ILE A 98 4.94 -1.28 -7.42
N ILE A 99 5.90 -0.36 -7.32
CA ILE A 99 7.32 -0.62 -7.56
C ILE A 99 7.86 -1.81 -6.72
N PRO A 100 7.81 -1.79 -5.38
CA PRO A 100 8.38 -2.84 -4.55
C PRO A 100 7.62 -4.16 -4.72
N SER A 101 6.31 -4.13 -4.94
CA SER A 101 5.56 -5.38 -5.21
C SER A 101 5.98 -6.04 -6.52
N THR A 102 6.39 -5.25 -7.52
CA THR A 102 6.81 -5.75 -8.83
C THR A 102 8.27 -6.22 -8.85
N ILE A 103 9.12 -5.66 -7.98
CA ILE A 103 10.55 -6.01 -7.88
C ILE A 103 10.78 -7.13 -6.86
N LEU A 104 10.31 -6.96 -5.62
CA LEU A 104 10.64 -7.85 -4.51
C LEU A 104 9.97 -9.21 -4.65
N TYR A 105 8.78 -9.28 -5.24
CA TYR A 105 8.08 -10.56 -5.39
C TYR A 105 8.84 -11.53 -6.32
N PRO A 106 9.22 -11.15 -7.56
CA PRO A 106 10.12 -11.98 -8.39
C PRO A 106 11.47 -12.26 -7.73
N LEU A 107 12.05 -11.28 -7.03
CA LEU A 107 13.33 -11.45 -6.33
C LEU A 107 13.26 -12.60 -5.30
N CYS A 108 12.20 -12.64 -4.48
CA CYS A 108 11.98 -13.73 -3.52
C CYS A 108 11.84 -15.09 -4.22
N LEU A 109 11.14 -15.15 -5.35
CA LEU A 109 10.96 -16.40 -6.11
C LEU A 109 12.26 -16.88 -6.77
N ASN A 110 13.12 -15.96 -7.19
CA ASN A 110 14.42 -16.28 -7.80
C ASN A 110 15.49 -16.58 -6.75
N PHE A 111 15.31 -16.13 -5.51
CA PHE A 111 16.19 -16.48 -4.40
C PHE A 111 16.09 -17.96 -3.99
N MET A 112 14.90 -18.58 -4.11
CA MET A 112 14.71 -20.02 -3.88
C MET A 112 14.00 -20.71 -5.07
N PRO A 113 14.69 -20.91 -6.21
CA PRO A 113 14.06 -21.41 -7.44
C PRO A 113 13.39 -22.79 -7.29
N GLN A 114 13.93 -23.64 -6.41
CA GLN A 114 13.42 -24.99 -6.15
C GLN A 114 12.13 -25.01 -5.31
N ALA A 115 11.77 -23.88 -4.68
CA ALA A 115 10.67 -23.78 -3.73
C ALA A 115 9.68 -22.64 -4.05
N LYS A 116 9.59 -22.21 -5.32
CA LYS A 116 8.74 -21.07 -5.75
C LYS A 116 7.30 -21.14 -5.24
N GLY A 117 6.69 -22.33 -5.27
CA GLY A 117 5.33 -22.53 -4.76
C GLY A 117 5.20 -22.25 -3.26
N ARG A 118 6.17 -22.72 -2.45
CA ARG A 118 6.20 -22.49 -0.99
C ARG A 118 6.46 -21.01 -0.68
N VAL A 119 7.39 -20.38 -1.39
CA VAL A 119 7.69 -18.94 -1.22
C VAL A 119 6.47 -18.09 -1.54
N SER A 120 5.80 -18.34 -2.67
CA SER A 120 4.56 -17.66 -3.04
C SER A 120 3.47 -17.83 -1.97
N ALA A 121 3.27 -19.06 -1.48
CA ALA A 121 2.29 -19.34 -0.43
C ALA A 121 2.59 -18.59 0.87
N ILE A 122 3.87 -18.51 1.29
CA ILE A 122 4.27 -17.74 2.48
C ILE A 122 4.01 -16.25 2.29
N ILE A 123 4.38 -15.69 1.13
CA ILE A 123 4.17 -14.26 0.85
C ILE A 123 2.67 -13.92 0.85
N GLN A 124 1.86 -14.70 0.15
CA GLN A 124 0.41 -14.46 0.06
C GLN A 124 -0.31 -14.73 1.38
N GLY A 125 0.01 -15.85 2.04
CA GLY A 125 -0.54 -16.22 3.34
C GLY A 125 -0.18 -15.18 4.40
N GLY A 126 1.08 -14.77 4.48
CA GLY A 126 1.53 -13.70 5.36
C GLY A 126 0.78 -12.39 5.10
N ARG A 127 0.68 -11.98 3.83
CA ARG A 127 -0.09 -10.77 3.44
C ARG A 127 -1.53 -10.82 3.95
N LEU A 128 -2.20 -11.96 3.84
CA LEU A 128 -3.59 -12.13 4.29
C LEU A 128 -3.69 -12.12 5.82
N ILE A 129 -2.78 -12.79 6.53
CA ILE A 129 -2.75 -12.79 8.00
C ILE A 129 -2.57 -11.36 8.53
N PHE A 130 -1.58 -10.62 8.01
CA PHE A 130 -1.36 -9.23 8.42
C PHE A 130 -2.51 -8.31 8.03
N ALA A 131 -3.15 -8.53 6.87
CA ALA A 131 -4.34 -7.79 6.48
C ALA A 131 -5.51 -8.05 7.43
N ALA A 132 -5.75 -9.31 7.81
CA ALA A 132 -6.82 -9.68 8.74
C ALA A 132 -6.57 -9.10 10.14
N LEU A 133 -5.35 -9.22 10.66
CA LEU A 133 -4.97 -8.63 11.94
C LEU A 133 -5.11 -7.10 11.92
N GLY A 134 -4.57 -6.45 10.88
CA GLY A 134 -4.68 -5.01 10.73
C GLY A 134 -6.12 -4.53 10.62
N LEU A 135 -6.97 -5.26 9.88
CA LEU A 135 -8.39 -4.97 9.78
C LEU A 135 -9.12 -5.16 11.11
N GLN A 136 -8.81 -6.22 11.87
CA GLN A 136 -9.40 -6.46 13.18
C GLN A 136 -9.04 -5.35 14.18
N ILE A 137 -7.78 -4.91 14.19
CA ILE A 137 -7.33 -3.79 15.04
C ILE A 137 -8.04 -2.50 14.61
N ALA A 138 -8.10 -2.22 13.31
CA ALA A 138 -8.80 -1.05 12.79
C ALA A 138 -10.29 -1.06 13.15
N GLY A 139 -10.95 -2.21 13.04
CA GLY A 139 -12.36 -2.37 13.41
C GLY A 139 -12.60 -2.22 14.92
N TYR A 140 -11.69 -2.72 15.76
CA TYR A 140 -11.80 -2.59 17.21
C TYR A 140 -11.68 -1.13 17.69
N PHE A 141 -10.74 -0.37 17.13
CA PHE A 141 -10.54 1.05 17.46
C PHE A 141 -11.43 2.00 16.65
N TYR A 142 -12.34 1.48 15.83
CA TYR A 142 -13.17 2.31 14.97
C TYR A 142 -14.25 3.05 15.76
N GLN A 143 -14.21 4.39 15.73
CA GLN A 143 -15.13 5.26 16.46
C GLN A 143 -16.00 6.13 15.53
N GLY A 144 -16.16 5.71 14.27
CA GLY A 144 -16.95 6.46 13.28
C GLY A 144 -16.21 7.59 12.57
N SER A 145 -14.89 7.71 12.77
CA SER A 145 -14.06 8.71 12.09
C SER A 145 -12.81 8.09 11.47
N PHE A 146 -12.15 8.84 10.58
CA PHE A 146 -10.94 8.36 9.90
C PHE A 146 -9.70 8.36 10.80
N GLN A 147 -9.67 9.15 11.88
CA GLN A 147 -8.49 9.35 12.72
C GLN A 147 -7.82 8.04 13.16
N ASN A 148 -8.54 7.17 13.88
CA ASN A 148 -7.96 5.92 14.41
C ASN A 148 -7.53 4.97 13.29
N VAL A 149 -8.32 4.90 12.21
CA VAL A 149 -8.03 4.07 11.04
C VAL A 149 -6.77 4.57 10.33
N GLY A 150 -6.66 5.88 10.14
CA GLY A 150 -5.52 6.53 9.51
C GLY A 150 -4.23 6.35 10.30
N ILE A 151 -4.28 6.41 11.64
CA ILE A 151 -3.13 6.13 12.52
C ILE A 151 -2.67 4.67 12.36
N ILE A 152 -3.60 3.72 12.38
CA ILE A 152 -3.28 2.29 12.21
C ILE A 152 -2.69 2.04 10.84
N ILE A 153 -3.27 2.58 9.77
CA ILE A 153 -2.74 2.43 8.41
C ILE A 153 -1.36 3.07 8.29
N SER A 154 -1.16 4.24 8.89
CA SER A 154 0.13 4.94 8.91
C SER A 154 1.21 4.12 9.61
N SER A 155 0.89 3.40 10.69
CA SER A 155 1.87 2.55 11.36
C SER A 155 2.35 1.39 10.47
N PHE A 156 1.44 0.76 9.72
CA PHE A 156 1.81 -0.26 8.72
C PHE A 156 2.63 0.33 7.56
N ILE A 157 2.32 1.53 7.10
CA ILE A 157 3.11 2.21 6.06
C ILE A 157 4.51 2.54 6.60
N PHE A 158 4.61 3.05 7.83
CA PHE A 158 5.89 3.34 8.48
C PHE A 158 6.77 2.10 8.61
N ILE A 159 6.19 0.98 9.07
CA ILE A 159 6.88 -0.32 9.10
C ILE A 159 7.35 -0.70 7.69
N ALA A 160 6.50 -0.55 6.67
CA ALA A 160 6.86 -0.88 5.30
C ALA A 160 8.02 -0.02 4.76
N VAL A 161 8.04 1.29 5.05
CA VAL A 161 9.14 2.20 4.69
C VAL A 161 10.44 1.77 5.36
N ILE A 162 10.41 1.47 6.66
CA ILE A 162 11.58 1.00 7.42
C ILE A 162 12.10 -0.33 6.87
N THR A 163 11.22 -1.30 6.69
CA THR A 163 11.60 -2.62 6.17
C THR A 163 12.18 -2.50 4.76
N LEU A 164 11.58 -1.67 3.89
CA LEU A 164 12.08 -1.44 2.54
C LEU A 164 13.46 -0.78 2.55
N PHE A 165 13.68 0.18 3.44
CA PHE A 165 14.98 0.81 3.64
C PHE A 165 16.06 -0.21 4.07
N PHE A 166 15.75 -1.09 5.02
CA PHE A 166 16.68 -2.16 5.43
C PHE A 166 16.95 -3.17 4.31
N VAL A 167 15.93 -3.50 3.50
CA VAL A 167 16.11 -4.35 2.32
C VAL A 167 17.09 -3.72 1.33
N MET A 168 16.99 -2.41 1.09
CA MET A 168 17.91 -1.69 0.21
C MET A 168 19.34 -1.61 0.76
N GLN A 169 19.53 -1.63 2.08
CA GLN A 169 20.87 -1.67 2.67
C GLN A 169 21.51 -3.07 2.61
N ASN A 170 20.73 -4.11 2.35
CA ASN A 170 21.24 -5.47 2.30
C ASN A 170 22.03 -5.72 1.01
N ARG A 171 23.36 -5.71 1.12
CA ARG A 171 24.29 -5.88 -0.01
C ARG A 171 24.13 -7.19 -0.76
N GLU A 172 23.68 -8.26 -0.12
CA GLU A 172 23.47 -9.55 -0.81
C GLU A 172 22.24 -9.48 -1.71
N LEU A 173 21.15 -8.89 -1.22
CA LEU A 173 19.93 -8.67 -1.99
C LEU A 173 20.18 -7.70 -3.14
N MET A 174 20.91 -6.60 -2.88
CA MET A 174 21.22 -5.61 -3.92
C MET A 174 22.12 -6.16 -5.03
N LYS A 175 22.97 -7.15 -4.75
CA LYS A 175 23.77 -7.85 -5.78
C LYS A 175 22.94 -8.83 -6.62
N ALA A 176 21.80 -9.29 -6.11
CA ALA A 176 20.92 -10.24 -6.77
C ALA A 176 19.89 -9.58 -7.71
N MET A 177 19.85 -8.24 -7.72
CA MET A 177 18.98 -7.39 -8.54
C MET A 177 19.67 -6.98 -9.84
#